data_AF-A0A7K6TA89-F1
#
_entry.id   AF-A0A7K6TA89-F1
#
_cell.length_a   1.000
_cell.length_b   1.000
_cell.length_c   1.000
_cell.angle_alpha   90.00
_cell.angle_beta   90.00
_cell.angle_gamma   90.00
#
_symmetry.space_group_name_H-M   'P 1'
#
loop_
_entity.id
_entity.type
_entity.pdbx_description
1 polymer ?
#
loop_
_entity_poly.entity_id
_entity_poly.type
_entity_poly.pdbx_seq_one_letter_code
_entity_poly.pdbx_strand_id
1 'polypeptide(L)' 'PQSLLVLLDLLGAPSPAIHSHFPQSHHWFLRLVAIERRLRQLGLLALPAPARPLFRSEPPPGDVEDDHVPFLRRG' A
#
# COMPACT_ATOMS: atom_id res chain seq x y z
N PRO A 1 2.94 16.65 -15.72
CA PRO A 1 2.13 15.67 -14.96
C PRO A 1 3.07 14.58 -14.44
N GLN A 2 2.97 14.18 -13.17
CA GLN A 2 3.73 13.04 -12.66
C GLN A 2 2.91 11.76 -12.92
N SER A 3 3.55 10.74 -13.48
CA SER A 3 2.96 9.42 -13.71
C SER A 3 3.41 8.46 -12.61
N LEU A 4 2.57 7.48 -12.25
CA LEU A 4 2.85 6.49 -11.22
C LEU A 4 2.45 5.11 -11.75
N LEU A 5 3.35 4.13 -11.63
CA LEU A 5 3.00 2.72 -11.75
C LEU A 5 2.47 2.22 -10.41
N VAL A 6 1.25 1.68 -10.39
CA VAL A 6 0.69 0.98 -9.23
C VAL A 6 0.56 -0.49 -9.59
N LEU A 7 1.46 -1.32 -9.05
CA LEU A 7 1.41 -2.76 -9.20
C LEU A 7 0.64 -3.36 -8.02
N LEU A 8 -0.38 -4.18 -8.32
CA LEU A 8 -1.17 -4.90 -7.35
C LEU A 8 -0.89 -6.40 -7.53
N ASP A 9 -0.32 -7.04 -6.52
CA ASP A 9 -0.06 -8.48 -6.53
C ASP A 9 -0.35 -9.11 -5.15
N LEU A 10 -0.57 -10.43 -5.13
CA LEU A 10 -0.84 -11.26 -3.95
C LEU A 10 -1.96 -10.74 -3.03
N LEU A 11 -2.98 -10.12 -3.61
CA LEU A 11 -4.17 -9.64 -2.89
C LEU A 11 -5.20 -10.77 -2.73
N GLY A 12 -5.89 -10.79 -1.58
CA GLY A 12 -7.02 -11.70 -1.31
C GLY A 12 -6.89 -12.52 -0.03
N ALA A 13 -5.68 -12.65 0.51
CA ALA A 13 -5.47 -13.26 1.82
C ALA A 13 -6.02 -12.39 2.96
N PRO A 14 -6.44 -12.99 4.10
CA PRO A 14 -6.91 -12.24 5.25
C PRO A 14 -5.79 -11.42 5.90
N SER A 15 -6.13 -10.21 6.35
CA SER A 15 -5.22 -9.29 7.07
C SER A 15 -3.87 -9.00 6.39
N PRO A 16 -3.83 -8.57 5.11
CA PRO A 16 -2.58 -8.20 4.47
C PRO A 16 -1.91 -7.01 5.16
N ALA A 17 -0.61 -6.87 4.94
CA ALA A 17 0.21 -5.77 5.44
C ALA A 17 0.94 -5.11 4.26
N ILE A 18 0.51 -3.91 3.88
CA ILE A 18 1.10 -3.16 2.78
C ILE A 18 1.96 -2.03 3.35
N HIS A 19 3.21 -1.99 2.93
CA HIS A 19 4.23 -1.06 3.42
C HIS A 19 4.68 -0.09 2.33
N SER A 20 5.29 1.02 2.71
CA SER A 20 5.91 1.95 1.76
C SER A 20 7.30 1.46 1.35
N HIS A 21 7.45 0.92 0.15
CA HIS A 21 8.73 0.38 -0.33
C HIS A 21 9.71 1.45 -0.85
N PHE A 22 9.21 2.54 -1.44
CA PHE A 22 10.06 3.51 -2.15
C PHE A 22 9.87 4.94 -1.62
N PRO A 23 10.95 5.67 -1.27
CA PRO A 23 10.85 7.07 -0.86
C PRO A 23 10.18 7.96 -1.91
N GLN A 24 10.41 7.69 -3.20
CA GLN A 24 9.91 8.49 -4.32
C GLN A 24 8.38 8.45 -4.43
N SER A 25 7.73 7.36 -4.02
CA SER A 25 6.27 7.20 -4.04
C SER A 25 5.63 7.30 -2.64
N HIS A 26 6.41 7.61 -1.60
CA HIS A 26 5.93 7.63 -0.21
C HIS A 26 4.73 8.56 0.00
N HIS A 27 4.72 9.74 -0.63
CA HIS A 27 3.60 10.66 -0.48
C HIS A 27 2.29 10.12 -1.10
N TRP A 28 2.39 9.29 -2.15
CA TRP A 28 1.22 8.59 -2.72
C TRP A 28 0.75 7.46 -1.81
N PHE A 29 1.67 6.74 -1.17
CA PHE A 29 1.35 5.76 -0.14
C PHE A 29 0.58 6.41 1.04
N LEU A 30 1.02 7.57 1.52
CA LEU A 30 0.31 8.31 2.59
C LEU A 30 -1.11 8.71 2.19
N ARG A 31 -1.37 8.95 0.90
CA ARG A 31 -2.75 9.15 0.44
C ARG A 31 -3.61 7.89 0.58
N LEU A 32 -3.06 6.71 0.31
CA LEU A 32 -3.77 5.43 0.51
C LEU A 32 -4.07 5.18 1.98
N VAL A 33 -3.12 5.48 2.87
CA VAL A 33 -3.32 5.46 4.34
C VAL A 33 -4.48 6.39 4.75
N ALA A 34 -4.49 7.63 4.23
CA ALA A 34 -5.54 8.59 4.54
C ALA A 34 -6.92 8.14 4.04
N ILE A 35 -6.98 7.52 2.85
CA ILE A 35 -8.21 6.94 2.28
C ILE A 35 -8.71 5.80 3.17
N GLU A 36 -7.86 4.84 3.52
CA GLU A 36 -8.24 3.73 4.41
C GLU A 36 -8.77 4.26 5.74
N ARG A 37 -8.06 5.20 6.37
CA ARG A 37 -8.48 5.80 7.65
C ARG A 37 -9.85 6.46 7.55
N ARG A 38 -10.10 7.21 6.47
CA ARG A 38 -11.41 7.87 6.24
C ARG A 38 -12.52 6.84 6.04
N LEU A 39 -12.29 5.79 5.24
CA LEU A 39 -13.28 4.73 5.02
C LEU A 39 -13.61 3.96 6.31
N ARG A 40 -12.61 3.69 7.15
CA ARG A 40 -12.82 3.10 8.49
C ARG A 40 -13.64 4.00 9.40
N GLN A 41 -13.29 5.29 9.49
CA GLN A 41 -14.01 6.27 10.32
C GLN A 41 -15.48 6.41 9.92
N LEU A 42 -15.78 6.29 8.63
CA LEU A 42 -17.13 6.33 8.10
C LEU A 42 -17.89 4.99 8.21
N GLY A 43 -17.24 3.92 8.69
CA GLY A 43 -17.85 2.59 8.77
C GLY A 43 -18.12 1.94 7.41
N LEU A 44 -17.41 2.33 6.36
CA LEU A 44 -17.65 1.88 4.98
C LEU A 44 -16.87 0.62 4.59
N LEU A 45 -16.06 0.06 5.49
CA LEU A 45 -15.30 -1.16 5.24
C LEU A 45 -15.93 -2.35 5.95
N ALA A 46 -16.21 -3.42 5.20
CA ALA A 46 -16.63 -4.71 5.75
C ALA A 46 -15.42 -5.47 6.30
N LEU A 47 -14.98 -5.12 7.50
CA LEU A 47 -13.80 -5.71 8.14
C LEU A 47 -14.18 -6.48 9.42
N PRO A 48 -13.60 -7.66 9.67
CA PRO A 48 -13.77 -8.36 10.94
C PRO A 48 -13.10 -7.58 12.09
N ALA A 49 -13.77 -7.45 13.23
CA ALA A 49 -13.21 -6.74 14.39
C ALA A 49 -12.42 -7.68 15.33
N PRO A 50 -11.23 -7.29 15.83
CA PRO A 50 -10.46 -6.08 15.50
C PRO A 50 -9.63 -6.25 14.22
N ALA A 51 -9.86 -5.40 13.21
CA ALA A 51 -9.07 -5.40 11.97
C ALA A 51 -7.86 -4.47 12.09
N ARG A 52 -6.66 -5.03 11.89
CA ARG A 52 -5.44 -4.22 11.70
C ARG A 52 -5.54 -3.38 10.43
N PRO A 53 -4.90 -2.20 10.37
CA PRO A 53 -4.76 -1.43 9.13
C PRO A 53 -4.12 -2.25 8.00
N LEU A 54 -4.63 -2.07 6.79
CA LEU A 54 -4.06 -2.63 5.56
C LEU A 54 -2.73 -1.96 5.26
N PHE A 55 -2.69 -0.62 5.28
CA PHE A 55 -1.49 0.16 5.05
C PHE A 55 -0.78 0.44 6.38
N ARG A 56 0.48 0.04 6.48
CA ARG A 56 1.27 0.09 7.71
C ARG A 56 2.44 1.05 7.61
N SER A 57 2.68 1.77 8.70
CA SER A 57 3.75 2.77 8.79
C SER A 57 5.11 2.16 9.11
N GLU A 58 5.16 0.86 9.47
CA GLU A 58 6.43 0.18 9.70
C GLU A 58 7.22 0.03 8.38
N PRO A 59 8.56 -0.05 8.44
CA PRO A 59 9.37 -0.35 7.26
C PRO A 59 8.95 -1.66 6.59
N PRO A 60 9.09 -1.77 5.27
CA PRO A 60 8.88 -3.03 4.58
C PRO A 60 9.85 -4.09 5.13
N PRO A 61 9.44 -5.37 5.19
CA PRO A 61 10.26 -6.45 5.73
C PRO A 61 11.50 -6.76 4.89
N GLY A 62 11.55 -6.27 3.66
CA GLY A 62 12.67 -6.41 2.74
C GLY A 62 12.33 -5.90 1.35
N ASP A 63 13.30 -6.00 0.46
CA ASP A 63 13.12 -5.75 -0.96
C ASP A 63 12.27 -6.85 -1.60
N VAL A 64 11.56 -6.49 -2.67
CA VAL A 64 10.72 -7.42 -3.44
C VAL A 64 11.13 -7.26 -4.90
N GLU A 65 11.46 -8.37 -5.57
CA GLU A 65 11.65 -8.40 -7.02
C GLU A 65 10.37 -8.88 -7.69
N ASP A 66 9.82 -8.05 -8.58
CA ASP A 66 8.56 -8.29 -9.26
C ASP A 66 8.49 -7.42 -10.54
N ASP A 67 7.36 -7.40 -11.25
CA ASP A 67 7.16 -6.70 -12.53
C ASP A 67 7.43 -5.18 -12.49
N HIS A 68 7.55 -4.59 -11.31
CA HIS A 68 7.94 -3.18 -11.16
C HIS A 68 9.44 -2.94 -11.43
N VAL A 69 10.30 -3.95 -11.34
CA VAL A 69 11.77 -3.81 -11.45
C VAL A 69 12.21 -3.14 -12.77
N PRO A 70 11.70 -3.52 -13.95
CA PRO A 70 12.08 -2.88 -15.21
C PRO A 70 11.67 -1.40 -15.29
N PHE A 71 10.58 -0.99 -14.62
CA PHE A 71 10.12 0.39 -14.58
C PHE A 71 10.95 1.20 -13.58
N LEU A 72 11.20 0.65 -12.38
CA LEU A 72 12.03 1.29 -11.36
C LEU A 72 13.44 1.60 -11.89
N ARG A 73 14.02 0.72 -12.70
CA ARG A 73 15.34 0.90 -13.32
C ARG A 73 15.38 2.01 -14.39
N ARG A 74 14.24 2.39 -14.96
CA ARG A 74 14.15 3.33 -16.10
C ARG A 74 13.55 4.69 -15.74
N GLY A 75 12.92 4.81 -14.56
CA GLY A 75 12.17 6.00 -14.17
C GLY A 75 10.95 6.22 -15.04
#